data_AF-A0A9N9XPU8-F1
#
_entry.id   AF-A0A9N9XPU8-F1
#
_cell.length_a   1.000
_cell.length_b   1.000
_cell.length_c   1.000
_cell.angle_alpha   90.00
_cell.angle_beta   90.00
_cell.angle_gamma   90.00
#
_symmetry.space_group_name_H-M   'P 1'
#
loop_
_entity.id
_entity.type
_entity.pdbx_description
1 polymer ?
#
loop_
_entity_poly.entity_id
_entity_poly.type
_entity_poly.pdbx_seq_one_letter_code
_entity_poly.pdbx_strand_id
1 'polypeptide(L)'
;MPLPIKLFEIADVVLKDPETEVGARNERRICAVNCNRNAGFEIVHGLLDKIMSLLEVSWSRKKDSVGYYLKAANDPAYFPGRCAHVICHGTIVGKIGVLHPDVLGKFELSNPCSVLELNIQQFV
;
A
#
# COMPACT_ATOMS: atom_id res chain seq x y z
N MET A 1 -19.55 -10.08 11.25
CA MET A 1 -18.33 -10.85 10.94
C MET A 1 -17.40 -10.84 12.14
N PRO A 2 -16.75 -11.97 12.49
CA PRO A 2 -15.72 -11.98 13.52
C PRO A 2 -14.48 -11.19 13.05
N LEU A 3 -13.93 -10.36 13.93
CA LEU A 3 -12.64 -9.69 13.72
C LEU A 3 -11.51 -10.67 14.08
N PRO A 4 -10.33 -10.59 13.42
CA PRO A 4 -9.93 -9.63 12.39
C PRO A 4 -10.43 -10.00 10.98
N ILE A 5 -10.79 -8.99 10.19
CA ILE A 5 -11.09 -9.14 8.76
C ILE A 5 -9.82 -8.83 7.98
N LYS A 6 -9.34 -9.81 7.21
CA LYS A 6 -8.15 -9.69 6.36
C LYS A 6 -8.57 -9.96 4.92
N LEU A 7 -8.49 -8.94 4.08
CA LEU A 7 -8.86 -9.01 2.67
C LEU A 7 -7.69 -8.54 1.82
N PHE A 8 -7.57 -9.12 0.63
CA PHE A 8 -6.66 -8.63 -0.38
C PHE A 8 -7.27 -8.84 -1.76
N GLU A 9 -6.83 -8.04 -2.72
CA GLU A 9 -7.23 -8.13 -4.11
C GLU A 9 -6.05 -7.79 -5.01
N ILE A 10 -5.98 -8.44 -6.17
CA ILE A 10 -4.99 -8.16 -7.22
C ILE A 10 -5.77 -7.93 -8.51
N ALA A 11 -5.80 -6.68 -8.96
CA ALA A 11 -6.56 -6.26 -10.13
C ALA A 11 -5.87 -5.09 -10.85
N ASP A 12 -6.35 -4.78 -12.04
CA ASP A 12 -5.87 -3.66 -12.82
C ASP A 12 -6.62 -2.38 -12.42
N VAL A 13 -5.89 -1.28 -12.30
CA VAL A 13 -6.45 0.07 -12.16
C VAL A 13 -6.20 0.87 -13.42
N VAL A 14 -7.14 1.75 -13.78
CA VAL A 14 -6.99 2.64 -14.93
C VAL A 14 -6.42 3.97 -14.48
N LEU A 15 -5.31 4.38 -15.06
CA LEU A 15 -4.68 5.68 -14.83
C LEU A 15 -4.72 6.50 -16.11
N LYS A 16 -4.96 7.81 -15.99
CA LYS A 16 -4.87 8.73 -17.12
C LYS A 16 -3.41 8.85 -17.55
N ASP A 17 -3.15 8.66 -18.84
CA ASP A 17 -1.81 8.75 -19.41
C ASP A 17 -1.89 9.39 -20.81
N PRO A 18 -1.51 10.68 -20.95
CA PRO A 18 -1.59 11.39 -22.24
C PRO A 18 -0.56 10.88 -23.26
N GLU A 19 0.42 10.06 -22.88
CA GLU A 19 1.40 9.49 -23.81
C GLU A 19 0.85 8.27 -24.57
N THR A 20 -0.27 7.70 -24.11
CA THR A 20 -0.92 6.56 -24.76
C THR A 20 -1.94 7.01 -25.81
N GLU A 21 -2.12 6.22 -26.87
CA GLU A 21 -3.09 6.51 -27.96
C GLU A 21 -4.52 6.73 -27.44
N VAL A 22 -4.91 5.98 -26.41
CA VAL A 22 -6.25 6.04 -25.80
C VAL A 22 -6.36 7.02 -24.62
N GLY A 23 -5.25 7.67 -24.23
CA GLY A 23 -5.20 8.61 -23.11
C GLY A 23 -5.28 7.97 -21.71
N ALA A 24 -5.17 6.65 -21.62
CA ALA A 24 -5.25 5.88 -20.38
C ALA A 24 -4.39 4.61 -20.45
N ARG A 25 -3.90 4.18 -19.30
CA ARG A 25 -3.15 2.93 -19.15
C ARG A 25 -3.71 2.09 -18.01
N ASN A 26 -3.58 0.78 -18.14
CA ASN A 26 -3.86 -0.16 -17.06
C ASN A 26 -2.57 -0.39 -16.26
N GLU A 27 -2.71 -0.40 -14.94
CA GLU A 27 -1.63 -0.68 -14.01
C GLU A 27 -2.06 -1.79 -13.04
N ARG A 28 -1.30 -2.88 -12.97
CA ARG A 28 -1.66 -4.00 -12.09
C ARG A 28 -1.23 -3.74 -10.65
N ARG A 29 -2.21 -3.70 -9.73
CA ARG A 29 -2.00 -3.40 -8.33
C ARG A 29 -2.47 -4.52 -7.41
N ILE A 30 -1.75 -4.70 -6.31
CA ILE A 30 -2.20 -5.47 -5.15
C ILE A 30 -2.62 -4.49 -4.05
N CYS A 31 -3.80 -4.72 -3.49
CA CYS A 31 -4.30 -3.98 -2.34
C CYS A 31 -4.67 -4.98 -1.24
N ALA A 32 -4.32 -4.66 0.01
CA ALA A 32 -4.67 -5.46 1.17
C ALA A 32 -5.13 -4.58 2.31
N VAL A 33 -6.15 -5.05 3.05
CA VAL A 33 -6.70 -4.38 4.21
C VAL A 33 -6.78 -5.35 5.40
N ASN A 34 -6.36 -4.86 6.56
CA ASN A 34 -6.53 -5.52 7.85
C ASN A 34 -7.41 -4.62 8.74
N CYS A 35 -8.62 -5.08 9.01
CA CYS A 35 -9.59 -4.42 9.88
C CYS A 35 -9.69 -5.21 11.19
N ASN A 36 -9.35 -4.58 12.30
CA ASN A 36 -9.33 -5.21 13.62
C ASN A 36 -9.67 -4.18 14.71
N ARG A 37 -9.79 -4.60 15.97
CA ARG A 37 -10.02 -3.69 17.11
C ARG A 37 -8.90 -2.65 17.26
N ASN A 38 -7.69 -3.01 16.84
CA ASN A 38 -6.51 -2.14 16.80
C ASN A 38 -6.05 -1.98 15.35
N ALA A 39 -5.47 -0.83 14.99
CA ALA A 39 -5.03 -0.56 13.63
C ALA A 39 -4.09 -1.65 13.08
N GLY A 40 -3.12 -2.11 13.87
CA GLY A 40 -2.22 -3.21 13.49
C GLY A 40 -1.33 -2.88 12.27
N PHE A 41 -0.63 -1.75 12.33
CA PHE A 41 0.30 -1.32 11.26
C PHE A 41 1.40 -2.37 11.02
N GLU A 42 1.87 -3.02 12.08
CA GLU A 42 2.86 -4.10 12.00
C GLU A 42 2.38 -5.30 11.16
N ILE A 43 1.07 -5.55 11.07
CA ILE A 43 0.51 -6.67 10.31
C ILE A 43 0.64 -6.40 8.81
N VAL A 44 0.25 -5.20 8.36
CA VAL A 44 0.41 -4.81 6.94
C VAL A 44 1.87 -4.59 6.57
N HIS A 45 2.70 -4.17 7.52
CA HIS A 45 4.15 -4.07 7.32
C HIS A 45 4.76 -5.47 7.11
N GLY A 46 4.41 -6.45 7.95
CA GLY A 46 4.86 -7.84 7.75
C GLY A 46 4.34 -8.45 6.44
N LEU A 47 3.15 -8.06 5.98
CA LEU A 47 2.64 -8.45 4.66
C LEU A 47 3.49 -7.84 3.53
N LEU A 48 3.82 -6.55 3.62
CA LEU A 48 4.74 -5.89 2.68
C LEU A 48 6.09 -6.62 2.64
N ASP A 49 6.67 -6.89 3.80
CA ASP A 49 7.96 -7.59 3.91
C ASP A 49 7.90 -8.98 3.24
N LYS A 50 6.78 -9.69 3.43
CA LYS A 50 6.56 -10.99 2.81
C LYS A 50 6.41 -10.90 1.28
N ILE A 51 5.67 -9.91 0.78
CA ILE A 51 5.51 -9.68 -0.67
C ILE A 51 6.86 -9.35 -1.30
N MET A 52 7.61 -8.41 -0.72
CA MET A 52 8.92 -8.02 -1.24
C MET A 52 9.92 -9.18 -1.23
N SER A 53 9.88 -10.02 -0.19
CA SER A 53 10.68 -11.25 -0.14
C SER A 53 10.32 -12.25 -1.24
N LEU A 54 9.04 -12.36 -1.63
CA LEU A 54 8.62 -13.22 -2.75
C LEU A 54 9.01 -12.64 -4.11
N LEU A 55 9.15 -11.33 -4.20
CA LEU A 55 9.63 -10.62 -5.40
C LEU A 55 11.16 -10.51 -5.45
N GLU A 56 11.88 -11.18 -4.53
CA GLU A 56 13.34 -11.16 -4.41
C GLU A 56 13.94 -9.76 -4.18
N VAL A 57 13.13 -8.82 -3.65
CA VAL A 57 13.56 -7.46 -3.35
C VAL A 57 14.01 -7.37 -1.90
N SER A 58 15.30 -7.11 -1.70
CA SER A 58 15.88 -6.96 -0.36
C SER A 58 15.55 -5.61 0.29
N TRP A 59 15.43 -5.59 1.62
CA TRP A 59 15.28 -4.34 2.38
C TRP A 59 16.56 -3.49 2.34
N SER A 60 16.42 -2.23 1.94
CA SER A 60 17.51 -1.26 1.84
C SER A 60 17.70 -0.51 3.17
N ARG A 61 18.71 -0.90 3.96
CA ARG A 61 19.03 -0.24 5.24
C ARG A 61 19.53 1.19 5.07
N LYS A 62 20.24 1.46 3.98
CA LYS A 62 20.84 2.77 3.68
C LYS A 62 19.91 3.70 2.92
N LYS A 63 18.72 3.23 2.51
CA LYS A 63 17.79 3.92 1.61
C LYS A 63 18.44 4.23 0.24
N ASP A 64 19.34 3.34 -0.19
CA ASP A 64 20.02 3.40 -1.48
C ASP A 64 19.14 2.82 -2.60
N SER A 65 19.59 2.97 -3.84
CA SER A 65 18.91 2.52 -5.08
C SER A 65 18.78 0.99 -5.22
N VAL A 66 19.34 0.21 -4.30
CA VAL A 66 19.31 -1.26 -4.32
C VAL A 66 18.30 -1.75 -3.27
N GLY A 67 17.17 -2.29 -3.74
CA GLY A 67 16.10 -2.82 -2.90
C GLY A 67 14.96 -1.83 -2.63
N TYR A 68 14.23 -2.07 -1.54
CA TYR A 68 13.11 -1.22 -1.13
C TYR A 68 13.28 -0.64 0.28
N TYR A 69 12.64 0.50 0.54
CA TYR A 69 12.57 1.11 1.87
C TYR A 69 11.27 1.92 2.02
N LEU A 70 10.94 2.26 3.27
CA LEU A 70 9.81 3.11 3.59
C LEU A 70 10.23 4.57 3.81
N LYS A 71 9.49 5.49 3.19
CA LYS A 71 9.63 6.93 3.41
C LYS A 71 8.31 7.46 3.98
N ALA A 72 8.38 8.12 5.14
CA ALA A 72 7.20 8.74 5.75
C ALA A 72 6.52 9.68 4.74
N ALA A 73 5.19 9.61 4.70
CA ALA A 73 4.36 10.35 3.78
C ALA A 73 3.17 10.94 4.53
N ASN A 74 2.65 12.06 4.04
CA ASN A 74 1.40 12.64 4.53
C ASN A 74 0.38 12.58 3.41
N ASP A 75 -0.74 11.93 3.69
CA ASP A 75 -1.85 11.77 2.76
C ASP A 75 -3.15 11.90 3.57
N PRO A 76 -4.11 12.74 3.16
CA PRO A 76 -5.33 13.01 3.91
C PRO A 76 -6.22 11.77 4.08
N ALA A 77 -6.04 10.72 3.26
CA ALA A 77 -6.78 9.47 3.43
C ALA A 77 -6.28 8.65 4.64
N TYR A 78 -5.11 8.98 5.18
CA TYR A 78 -4.42 8.22 6.22
C TYR A 78 -4.28 9.04 7.51
N PHE A 79 -4.08 8.33 8.61
CA PHE A 79 -3.81 8.95 9.90
C PHE A 79 -2.42 9.62 9.89
N PRO A 80 -2.29 10.90 10.32
CA PRO A 80 -1.02 11.61 10.32
C PRO A 80 0.09 10.85 11.06
N GLY A 81 1.27 10.76 10.45
CA GLY A 81 2.41 10.02 11.01
C GLY A 81 2.28 8.49 10.95
N ARG A 82 1.20 7.95 10.39
CA ARG A 82 0.96 6.51 10.18
C ARG A 82 0.74 6.19 8.71
N CYS A 83 1.50 6.87 7.84
CA CYS A 83 1.53 6.64 6.40
C CYS A 83 2.98 6.69 5.88
N ALA A 84 3.29 5.81 4.94
CA ALA A 84 4.57 5.78 4.26
C ALA A 84 4.42 5.39 2.78
N HIS A 85 5.27 5.97 1.95
CA HIS A 85 5.52 5.49 0.60
C HIS A 85 6.46 4.30 0.65
N VAL A 86 6.13 3.29 -0.16
CA VAL A 86 7.02 2.18 -0.45
C VAL A 86 7.84 2.60 -1.66
N ILE A 87 9.16 2.71 -1.49
CA ILE A 87 10.09 3.10 -2.54
C ILE A 87 10.91 1.87 -2.90
N CYS A 88 10.95 1.50 -4.18
CA CYS A 88 11.78 0.45 -4.71
C CYS A 88 12.62 1.00 -5.87
N HIS A 89 13.94 0.76 -5.84
CA HIS A 89 14.88 1.24 -6.87
C HIS A 89 14.76 2.74 -7.18
N GLY A 90 14.46 3.57 -6.17
CA GLY A 90 14.31 5.02 -6.31
C GLY A 90 12.94 5.48 -6.83
N THR A 91 12.02 4.56 -7.15
CA THR A 91 10.65 4.87 -7.60
C THR A 91 9.63 4.54 -6.53
N ILE A 92 8.54 5.31 -6.47
CA ILE A 92 7.43 5.03 -5.55
C ILE A 92 6.61 3.89 -6.16
N VAL A 93 6.59 2.75 -5.48
CA VAL A 93 5.86 1.56 -5.92
C VAL A 93 4.53 1.38 -5.20
N GLY A 94 4.28 2.16 -4.14
CA GLY A 94 3.01 2.08 -3.44
C GLY A 94 2.96 2.87 -2.15
N LYS A 95 1.94 2.57 -1.34
CA LYS A 95 1.64 3.23 -0.07
C LYS A 95 1.22 2.21 0.98
N ILE A 96 1.58 2.49 2.23
CA ILE A 96 1.19 1.70 3.39
C ILE A 96 0.79 2.65 4.51
N GLY A 97 -0.28 2.32 5.25
CA GLY A 97 -0.69 3.17 6.36
C GLY A 97 -1.95 2.72 7.06
N VAL A 98 -2.33 3.51 8.06
CA VAL A 98 -3.60 3.39 8.78
C VAL A 98 -4.57 4.42 8.21
N LEU A 99 -5.80 4.02 7.87
CA LEU A 99 -6.80 4.95 7.35
C LEU A 99 -7.19 6.01 8.39
N HIS A 100 -7.51 7.22 7.91
CA HIS A 100 -8.01 8.28 8.76
C HIS A 100 -9.44 7.93 9.27
N PRO A 101 -9.78 8.23 10.54
CA PRO A 101 -11.12 7.99 11.09
C PRO A 101 -12.25 8.61 10.24
N ASP A 102 -12.02 9.80 9.68
CA ASP A 102 -13.00 10.44 8.79
C ASP A 102 -13.28 9.65 7.51
N VAL A 103 -12.27 8.95 6.98
CA VAL A 103 -12.45 8.06 5.83
C VAL A 103 -13.28 6.86 6.27
N LEU A 104 -12.90 6.21 7.38
CA LEU A 104 -13.64 5.07 7.92
C LEU A 104 -15.10 5.40 8.18
N GLY A 105 -15.39 6.58 8.77
CA GLY A 105 -16.74 7.06 9.02
C GLY A 105 -17.56 7.26 7.73
N LYS A 106 -16.94 7.76 6.65
CA LYS A 106 -17.58 7.90 5.34
C LYS A 106 -17.90 6.56 4.67
N PHE A 107 -17.18 5.50 5.02
CA PHE A 107 -17.43 4.13 4.55
C PHE A 107 -18.23 3.30 5.57
N GLU A 108 -18.80 3.93 6.61
CA GLU A 108 -19.59 3.28 7.66
C GLU A 108 -18.83 2.16 8.40
N LEU A 109 -17.50 2.31 8.51
CA LEU A 109 -16.61 1.40 9.21
C LEU A 109 -16.31 1.91 10.62
N SER A 110 -16.60 1.09 11.63
CA SER A 110 -16.39 1.43 13.04
C SER A 110 -15.01 1.04 13.57
N ASN A 111 -14.33 0.10 12.92
CA ASN A 111 -13.05 -0.44 13.36
C ASN A 111 -11.89 0.17 12.55
N PRO A 112 -10.72 0.39 13.17
CA PRO A 112 -9.55 0.88 12.46
C PRO A 112 -9.06 -0.13 11.40
N CYS A 113 -8.67 0.39 10.25
CA CYS A 113 -8.14 -0.38 9.13
C CYS A 113 -6.72 0.06 8.78
N SER A 114 -5.80 -0.90 8.71
CA SER A 114 -4.51 -0.72 8.06
C SER A 114 -4.57 -1.25 6.64
N VAL A 115 -3.92 -0.55 5.72
CA VAL A 115 -3.94 -0.81 4.28
C VAL A 115 -2.55 -0.79 3.69
N LEU A 116 -2.36 -1.60 2.67
CA LEU A 116 -1.19 -1.68 1.82
C LEU A 116 -1.67 -1.68 0.36
N GLU A 117 -1.08 -0.83 -0.47
CA GLU A 117 -1.29 -0.82 -1.91
C GLU A 117 0.08 -0.78 -2.60
N LEU A 118 0.31 -1.68 -3.56
CA LEU A 118 1.54 -1.76 -4.35
C LEU A 118 1.22 -1.96 -5.83
N ASN A 119 1.95 -1.25 -6.69
CA ASN A 119 2.06 -1.56 -8.10
C ASN A 119 3.02 -2.74 -8.28
N ILE A 120 2.49 -3.89 -8.72
CA ILE A 120 3.28 -5.09 -8.93
C ILE A 120 3.80 -5.22 -10.36
N GLN A 121 3.26 -4.44 -11.30
CA GLN A 121 3.67 -4.48 -12.69
C GLN A 121 5.14 -4.07 -12.90
N GLN A 122 5.74 -3.35 -11.94
CA GLN A 122 7.16 -3.01 -11.98
C GLN A 122 8.10 -4.20 -11.71
N PHE A 123 7.55 -5.32 -11.22
CA PHE A 123 8.31 -6.52 -10.87
C PHE A 123 8.03 -7.71 -11.81
N VAL A 124 7.20 -7.52 -12.84
CA VAL A 124 6.80 -8.52 -13.83
C VAL A 124 7.43 -8.22 -15.18
#